data_AF-A0A8S1L139-F1
#
_entry.id   AF-A0A8S1L139-F1
#
_cell.length_a   1.000
_cell.length_b   1.000
_cell.length_c   1.000
_cell.angle_alpha   90.00
_cell.angle_beta   90.00
_cell.angle_gamma   90.00
#
_symmetry.space_group_name_H-M   'P 1'
#
loop_
_entity.id
_entity.type
_entity.pdbx_description
1 polymer ?
#
loop_
_entity_poly.entity_id
_entity_poly.type
_entity_poly.pdbx_seq_one_letter_code
_entity_poly.pdbx_strand_id
1 'polypeptide(L)'
;MNKYTLQFRDATTESKFRQQAADSVQIPTFKFCAYSSILYFVVSLIFQIIKLDVRTIITRVIAVIMLMITLLIVKKNKGQVNKGLVIINLLIAAFEYEQDDSYDELNYYLYGCNTMLIHTIIIFTQSFNYAVVSNFAMLVIRLSVTGLYTKISYIQLVVAFITTFGFIIILYQSEKFQRSSFLMTLKDNSWEIMLPFILTKPFLVFTFDQDQFSYQLKMINKLGFPFENNNIVHQFLKDAKYGNSTLQEYIYFQIISCNPSSFQPFVQELQIIFKKKKIQLLISGCYLGQPNFIIVFQSEDKDIRQMQKLFYQQHQMYLKYFLKHIRQTCKFLKSIVEQNQINLAIKLLISHKQSLLFEDQNLKKLKNINPHKTIDKLCNYFRRINFKIKFTNTNFDEILTIKPCFLMFLYEIFKNMDRNQIYHLKSFQSNKQYIIFLIGMTEYPKTNLFQFCTKCLIEQIVEKDNSIKLNKLGLQFVFLDTPLISYYKSNIKAFANPYE
;
A
#
# COMPACT_ATOMS: atom_id res chain seq x y z
N MET A 1 2.96 8.06 20.77
CA MET A 1 2.72 6.64 21.10
C MET A 1 1.75 6.58 22.27
N ASN A 2 0.82 5.63 22.33
CA ASN A 2 0.03 5.39 23.53
C ASN A 2 0.93 4.72 24.58
N LYS A 3 0.90 5.21 25.84
CA LYS A 3 1.76 4.71 26.92
C LYS A 3 1.45 3.27 27.31
N TYR A 4 0.19 2.83 27.19
CA TYR A 4 -0.25 1.52 27.68
C TYR A 4 -0.23 0.43 26.61
N THR A 5 -0.63 0.75 25.39
CA THR A 5 -0.67 -0.23 24.28
C THR A 5 0.59 -0.20 23.41
N LEU A 6 1.47 0.78 23.63
CA LEU A 6 2.64 1.09 22.79
C LEU A 6 2.31 1.37 21.30
N GLN A 7 1.03 1.45 20.92
CA GLN A 7 0.66 1.72 19.53
C GLN A 7 0.97 3.16 19.12
N PHE A 8 1.32 3.37 17.86
CA PHE A 8 1.42 4.71 17.30
C PHE A 8 0.04 5.38 17.26
N ARG A 9 0.01 6.71 17.42
CA ARG A 9 -1.24 7.48 17.35
C ARG A 9 -1.78 7.56 15.92
N ASP A 10 -0.88 7.59 14.95
CA ASP A 10 -1.21 7.54 13.54
C ASP A 10 -1.34 6.08 13.07
N ALA A 11 -2.52 5.76 12.52
CA ALA A 11 -2.86 4.43 12.05
C ALA A 11 -2.02 3.99 10.84
N THR A 12 -1.57 4.92 10.00
CA THR A 12 -0.76 4.58 8.82
C THR A 12 0.65 4.15 9.23
N THR A 13 1.26 4.90 10.16
CA THR A 13 2.54 4.55 10.77
C THR A 13 2.47 3.22 11.52
N GLU A 14 1.39 2.98 12.28
CA GLU A 14 1.16 1.69 12.95
C GLU A 14 1.02 0.53 11.95
N SER A 15 0.29 0.71 10.86
CA SER A 15 0.15 -0.32 9.83
C SER A 15 1.49 -0.67 9.20
N LYS A 16 2.33 0.34 8.88
CA LYS A 16 3.66 0.13 8.31
C LYS A 16 4.59 -0.61 9.27
N PHE A 17 4.60 -0.22 10.55
CA PHE A 17 5.38 -0.90 11.58
C PHE A 17 4.97 -2.37 11.71
N ARG A 18 3.67 -2.66 11.80
CA ARG A 18 3.17 -4.03 11.91
C ARG A 18 3.50 -4.86 10.70
N GLN A 19 3.42 -4.30 9.50
CA GLN A 19 3.78 -5.00 8.28
C GLN A 19 5.28 -5.33 8.27
N GLN A 20 6.14 -4.36 8.61
CA GLN A 20 7.58 -4.59 8.70
C GLN A 20 7.92 -5.67 9.73
N ALA A 21 7.38 -5.59 10.94
CA ALA A 21 7.59 -6.59 11.98
C ALA A 21 7.07 -7.98 11.56
N ALA A 22 5.90 -8.03 10.91
CA ALA A 22 5.32 -9.27 10.42
C ALA A 22 6.22 -9.96 9.39
N ASP A 23 6.69 -9.22 8.38
CA ASP A 23 7.52 -9.78 7.32
C ASP A 23 8.96 -10.09 7.78
N SER A 24 9.54 -9.30 8.70
CA SER A 24 10.93 -9.49 9.14
C SER A 24 11.13 -10.57 10.20
N VAL A 25 10.25 -10.65 11.20
CA VAL A 25 10.44 -11.54 12.37
C VAL A 25 9.25 -12.47 12.56
N GLN A 26 8.00 -11.96 12.55
CA GLN A 26 6.87 -12.77 13.05
C GLN A 26 6.50 -13.92 12.13
N ILE A 27 6.44 -13.71 10.81
CA ILE A 27 6.11 -14.77 9.84
C ILE A 27 7.20 -15.84 9.79
N PRO A 28 8.51 -15.50 9.71
CA PRO A 28 9.58 -16.49 9.79
C PRO A 28 9.49 -17.35 11.05
N THR A 29 9.38 -16.72 12.23
CA THR A 29 9.27 -17.45 13.50
C THR A 29 8.01 -18.29 13.56
N PHE A 30 6.86 -17.77 13.11
CA PHE A 30 5.62 -18.53 13.06
C PHE A 30 5.76 -19.79 12.22
N LYS A 31 6.34 -19.68 11.02
CA LYS A 31 6.58 -20.84 10.14
C LYS A 31 7.49 -21.85 10.82
N PHE A 32 8.58 -21.40 11.42
CA PHE A 32 9.52 -22.26 12.15
C PHE A 32 8.81 -23.00 13.30
N CYS A 33 8.13 -22.27 14.20
CA CYS A 33 7.40 -22.86 15.31
C CYS A 33 6.29 -23.81 14.85
N ALA A 34 5.53 -23.45 13.80
CA ALA A 34 4.45 -24.28 13.28
C ALA A 34 4.98 -25.59 12.68
N TYR A 35 6.01 -25.54 11.84
CA TYR A 35 6.59 -26.74 11.24
C TYR A 35 7.29 -27.62 12.28
N SER A 36 8.06 -27.04 13.20
CA SER A 36 8.67 -27.79 14.30
C SER A 36 7.62 -28.43 15.22
N SER A 37 6.50 -27.74 15.47
CA SER A 37 5.38 -28.31 16.24
C SER A 37 4.74 -29.48 15.50
N ILE A 38 4.49 -29.35 14.19
CA ILE A 38 3.95 -30.46 13.38
C ILE A 38 4.89 -31.66 13.42
N LEU A 39 6.19 -31.44 13.22
CA LEU A 39 7.20 -32.50 13.30
C LEU A 39 7.15 -33.19 14.66
N TYR A 40 7.13 -32.41 15.74
CA TYR A 40 7.02 -32.92 17.11
C TYR A 40 5.76 -33.77 17.31
N PHE A 41 4.59 -33.30 16.85
CA PHE A 41 3.34 -34.05 16.97
C PHE A 41 3.32 -35.32 16.14
N VAL A 42 3.90 -35.31 14.95
CA VAL A 42 4.01 -36.51 14.11
C VAL A 42 4.89 -37.56 14.78
N VAL A 43 6.05 -37.17 15.30
CA VAL A 43 6.95 -38.07 16.04
C VAL A 43 6.24 -38.63 17.27
N SER A 44 5.58 -37.77 18.05
CA SER A 44 4.81 -38.19 19.23
C SER A 44 3.68 -39.16 18.87
N LEU A 45 2.98 -38.93 17.76
CA LEU A 45 1.91 -39.79 17.28
C LEU A 45 2.43 -41.18 16.89
N ILE A 46 3.60 -41.28 16.24
CA ILE A 46 4.25 -42.56 15.94
C ILE A 46 4.53 -43.34 17.21
N PHE A 47 5.09 -42.69 18.25
CA PHE A 47 5.33 -43.34 19.54
C PHE A 47 4.05 -43.81 20.22
N GLN A 48 2.97 -43.02 20.16
CA GLN A 48 1.70 -43.41 20.79
C GLN A 48 0.95 -44.51 20.04
N ILE A 49 1.09 -44.59 18.71
CA ILE A 49 0.61 -45.75 17.93
C ILE A 49 1.30 -47.03 18.41
N ILE A 50 2.60 -46.99 18.68
CA ILE A 50 3.35 -48.15 19.19
C ILE A 50 2.83 -48.56 20.57
N LYS A 51 2.52 -47.58 21.44
CA LYS A 51 1.97 -47.82 22.78
C LYS A 51 0.47 -48.20 22.81
N LEU A 52 -0.24 -48.13 21.68
CA LEU A 52 -1.67 -48.43 21.53
C LEU A 52 -2.61 -47.58 22.43
N ASP A 53 -2.22 -46.36 22.80
CA ASP A 53 -3.08 -45.45 23.56
C ASP A 53 -3.99 -44.63 22.63
N VAL A 54 -5.21 -45.13 22.44
CA VAL A 54 -6.22 -44.54 21.55
C VAL A 54 -6.58 -43.11 21.94
N ARG A 55 -6.57 -42.77 23.23
CA ARG A 55 -6.99 -41.43 23.69
C ARG A 55 -5.98 -40.38 23.28
N THR A 56 -4.69 -40.62 23.52
CA THR A 56 -3.62 -39.69 23.13
C THR A 56 -3.46 -39.62 21.62
N ILE A 57 -3.68 -40.71 20.88
CA ILE A 57 -3.68 -40.65 19.41
C ILE A 57 -4.73 -39.65 18.89
N ILE A 58 -5.96 -39.70 19.42
CA ILE A 58 -7.04 -38.77 19.02
C ILE A 58 -6.66 -37.32 19.31
N THR A 59 -6.11 -37.01 20.49
CA THR A 59 -5.74 -35.62 20.84
C THR A 59 -4.60 -35.10 19.95
N ARG A 60 -3.62 -35.94 19.61
CA ARG A 60 -2.51 -35.57 18.71
C ARG A 60 -3.00 -35.31 17.28
N VAL A 61 -3.92 -36.11 16.77
CA VAL A 61 -4.54 -35.89 15.44
C VAL A 61 -5.30 -34.56 15.41
N ILE A 62 -6.11 -34.27 16.43
CA ILE A 62 -6.87 -33.01 16.53
C ILE A 62 -5.93 -31.80 16.50
N ALA A 63 -4.81 -31.85 17.23
CA ALA A 63 -3.89 -30.73 17.25
C ALA A 63 -3.12 -30.52 15.95
N VAL A 64 -2.74 -31.60 15.25
CA VAL A 64 -2.14 -31.48 13.92
C VAL A 64 -3.13 -30.81 12.97
N ILE A 65 -4.41 -31.18 13.01
CA ILE A 65 -5.47 -30.53 12.23
C ILE A 65 -5.59 -29.04 12.60
N MET A 66 -5.61 -28.71 13.90
CA MET A 66 -5.66 -27.32 14.37
C MET A 66 -4.46 -26.49 13.92
N LEU A 67 -3.25 -27.06 13.93
CA LEU A 67 -2.04 -26.40 13.42
C LEU A 67 -2.13 -26.17 11.90
N MET A 68 -2.62 -27.15 11.15
CA MET A 68 -2.81 -27.03 9.71
C MET A 68 -3.84 -25.93 9.36
N ILE A 69 -4.95 -25.87 10.09
CA ILE A 69 -5.94 -24.79 9.95
C ILE A 69 -5.30 -23.42 10.27
N THR A 70 -4.52 -23.35 11.35
CA THR A 70 -3.85 -22.10 11.76
C THR A 70 -2.83 -21.64 10.71
N LEU A 71 -2.07 -22.56 10.11
CA LEU A 71 -1.16 -22.29 8.99
C LEU A 71 -1.91 -21.74 7.78
N LEU A 72 -3.05 -22.33 7.41
CA LEU A 72 -3.86 -21.87 6.28
C LEU A 72 -4.43 -20.47 6.51
N ILE A 73 -4.92 -20.18 7.72
CA ILE A 73 -5.43 -18.86 8.11
C ILE A 73 -4.33 -17.80 7.99
N VAL A 74 -3.15 -18.06 8.55
CA VAL A 74 -2.02 -17.12 8.50
C VAL A 74 -1.49 -16.95 7.08
N LYS A 75 -1.47 -18.01 6.26
CA LYS A 75 -1.10 -17.93 4.84
C LYS A 75 -2.04 -17.04 4.04
N LYS A 76 -3.35 -17.13 4.29
CA LYS A 76 -4.38 -16.30 3.61
C LYS A 76 -4.39 -14.86 4.14
N ASN A 77 -4.09 -14.65 5.42
CA ASN A 77 -4.11 -13.34 6.05
C ASN A 77 -2.88 -13.11 6.94
N LYS A 78 -1.83 -12.53 6.33
CA LYS A 78 -0.58 -12.15 7.03
C LYS A 78 -0.81 -11.24 8.25
N GLY A 79 -1.91 -10.48 8.29
CA GLY A 79 -2.21 -9.62 9.44
C GLY A 79 -2.61 -10.37 10.72
N GLN A 80 -2.87 -11.68 10.65
CA GLN A 80 -3.33 -12.49 11.79
C GLN A 80 -2.22 -13.34 12.43
N VAL A 81 -0.94 -13.12 12.07
CA VAL A 81 0.20 -13.93 12.56
C VAL A 81 0.28 -13.98 14.08
N ASN A 82 0.07 -12.84 14.77
CA ASN A 82 0.05 -12.79 16.24
C ASN A 82 -0.97 -13.75 16.86
N LYS A 83 -2.18 -13.85 16.27
CA LYS A 83 -3.20 -14.79 16.77
C LYS A 83 -2.79 -16.23 16.53
N GLY A 84 -2.19 -16.51 15.37
CA GLY A 84 -1.63 -17.83 15.08
C GLY A 84 -0.54 -18.24 16.07
N LEU A 85 0.37 -17.32 16.41
CA LEU A 85 1.40 -17.54 17.43
C LEU A 85 0.78 -17.82 18.81
N VAL A 86 -0.29 -17.11 19.21
CA VAL A 86 -1.00 -17.39 20.47
C VAL A 86 -1.62 -18.79 20.46
N ILE A 87 -2.27 -19.18 19.36
CA ILE A 87 -2.86 -20.51 19.23
C ILE A 87 -1.79 -21.60 19.33
N ILE A 88 -0.66 -21.44 18.63
CA ILE A 88 0.48 -22.37 18.73
C ILE A 88 0.97 -22.44 20.18
N ASN A 89 1.13 -21.30 20.84
CA ASN A 89 1.59 -21.25 22.22
C ASN A 89 0.66 -22.03 23.17
N LEU A 90 -0.65 -21.84 23.03
CA LEU A 90 -1.66 -22.53 23.84
C LEU A 90 -1.75 -24.02 23.52
N LEU A 91 -1.59 -24.41 22.25
CA LEU A 91 -1.54 -25.82 21.87
C LEU A 91 -0.34 -26.50 22.54
N ILE A 92 0.86 -25.94 22.41
CA ILE A 92 2.07 -26.48 23.06
C ILE A 92 1.86 -26.60 24.57
N ALA A 93 1.25 -25.60 25.21
CA ALA A 93 0.95 -25.63 26.65
C ALA A 93 -0.06 -26.72 27.02
N ALA A 94 -1.11 -26.93 26.22
CA ALA A 94 -2.07 -28.01 26.43
C ALA A 94 -1.41 -29.39 26.37
N PHE A 95 -0.31 -29.52 25.62
CA PHE A 95 0.44 -30.76 25.54
C PHE A 95 1.36 -31.03 26.70
N GLU A 96 1.79 -30.00 27.43
CA GLU A 96 2.54 -30.18 28.68
C GLU A 96 1.71 -30.98 29.71
N TYR A 97 0.38 -30.86 29.67
CA TYR A 97 -0.54 -31.58 30.57
C TYR A 97 -0.60 -33.10 30.32
N GLU A 98 -0.30 -33.57 29.11
CA GLU A 98 -0.48 -34.99 28.74
C GLU A 98 0.75 -35.88 28.98
N GLN A 99 1.82 -35.39 29.62
CA GLN A 99 3.01 -36.22 29.84
C GLN A 99 2.82 -37.27 30.95
N ASP A 100 2.97 -38.54 30.57
CA ASP A 100 2.89 -39.75 31.42
C ASP A 100 3.73 -39.65 32.71
N ASP A 101 3.16 -40.06 33.84
CA ASP A 101 3.80 -40.24 35.17
C ASP A 101 5.04 -41.18 35.18
N SER A 102 5.44 -41.71 34.02
CA SER A 102 6.54 -42.66 33.82
C SER A 102 7.92 -42.01 33.59
N TYR A 103 8.01 -40.67 33.51
CA TYR A 103 9.28 -39.97 33.34
C TYR A 103 9.98 -39.73 34.69
N ASP A 104 11.29 -39.99 34.75
CA ASP A 104 12.13 -39.55 35.87
C ASP A 104 12.06 -38.02 36.06
N GLU A 105 12.15 -37.56 37.32
CA GLU A 105 12.07 -36.13 37.69
C GLU A 105 13.02 -35.23 36.88
N LEU A 106 14.20 -35.74 36.54
CA LEU A 106 15.20 -35.03 35.73
C LEU A 106 14.75 -34.84 34.27
N ASN A 107 14.03 -35.81 33.69
CA ASN A 107 13.50 -35.71 32.34
C ASN A 107 12.37 -34.68 32.27
N TYR A 108 11.53 -34.62 33.31
CA TYR A 108 10.51 -33.57 33.44
C TYR A 108 11.12 -32.18 33.56
N TYR A 109 12.19 -32.03 34.35
CA TYR A 109 12.92 -30.76 34.44
C TYR A 109 13.48 -30.32 33.07
N LEU A 110 14.16 -31.23 32.36
CA LEU A 110 14.72 -30.93 31.04
C LEU A 110 13.63 -30.56 30.03
N TYR A 111 12.52 -31.28 30.03
CA TYR A 111 11.38 -30.97 29.19
C TYR A 111 10.80 -29.58 29.49
N GLY A 112 10.56 -29.27 30.77
CA GLY A 112 10.04 -27.98 31.20
C GLY A 112 10.95 -26.79 30.85
N CYS A 113 12.27 -26.96 30.94
CA CYS A 113 13.21 -25.94 30.47
C CYS A 113 13.09 -25.68 28.97
N ASN A 114 13.01 -26.74 28.17
CA ASN A 114 12.89 -26.63 26.71
C ASN A 114 11.56 -26.02 26.27
N THR A 115 10.44 -26.41 26.89
CA THR A 115 9.13 -25.81 26.56
C THR A 115 9.07 -24.36 27.01
N MET A 116 9.64 -24.01 28.17
CA MET A 116 9.74 -22.62 28.61
C MET A 116 10.52 -21.76 27.61
N LEU A 117 11.60 -22.26 27.03
CA LEU A 117 12.34 -21.57 25.97
C LEU A 117 11.47 -21.36 24.73
N ILE A 118 10.73 -22.38 24.29
CA ILE A 118 9.82 -22.28 23.15
C ILE A 118 8.74 -21.22 23.40
N HIS A 119 8.08 -21.26 24.57
CA HIS A 119 7.09 -20.27 24.97
C HIS A 119 7.68 -18.85 24.99
N THR A 120 8.92 -18.71 25.47
CA THR A 120 9.63 -17.42 25.53
C THR A 120 9.88 -16.88 24.13
N ILE A 121 10.36 -17.71 23.19
CA ILE A 121 10.59 -17.33 21.78
C ILE A 121 9.28 -16.86 21.14
N ILE A 122 8.18 -17.60 21.35
CA ILE A 122 6.87 -17.27 20.80
C ILE A 122 6.38 -15.94 21.36
N ILE A 123 6.45 -15.72 22.68
CA ILE A 123 5.94 -14.51 23.33
C ILE A 123 6.77 -13.28 22.93
N PHE A 124 8.10 -13.37 22.85
CA PHE A 124 8.96 -12.26 22.41
C PHE A 124 8.70 -11.81 20.98
N THR A 125 8.20 -12.72 20.14
CA THR A 125 7.91 -12.41 18.73
C THR A 125 6.55 -11.73 18.55
N GLN A 126 5.64 -11.89 19.50
CA GLN A 126 4.30 -11.30 19.43
C GLN A 126 4.34 -9.80 19.70
N SER A 127 3.39 -9.07 19.11
CA SER A 127 3.18 -7.67 19.51
C SER A 127 2.75 -7.57 20.97
N PHE A 128 3.23 -6.55 21.68
CA PHE A 128 3.07 -6.36 23.13
C PHE A 128 1.70 -6.77 23.71
N ASN A 129 0.58 -6.30 23.15
CA ASN A 129 -0.75 -6.64 23.66
C ASN A 129 -1.03 -8.16 23.65
N TYR A 130 -0.65 -8.85 22.57
CA TYR A 130 -0.83 -10.30 22.46
C TYR A 130 0.17 -11.04 23.36
N ALA A 131 1.41 -10.54 23.44
CA ALA A 131 2.44 -11.10 24.30
C ALA A 131 2.03 -11.09 25.78
N VAL A 132 1.44 -9.98 26.26
CA VAL A 132 0.91 -9.86 27.63
C VAL A 132 -0.20 -10.87 27.88
N VAL A 133 -1.18 -10.96 26.97
CA VAL A 133 -2.29 -11.92 27.10
C VAL A 133 -1.76 -13.35 27.10
N SER A 134 -0.83 -13.68 26.21
CA SER A 134 -0.19 -14.99 26.12
C SER A 134 0.57 -15.34 27.40
N ASN A 135 1.32 -14.39 27.97
CA ASN A 135 2.06 -14.59 29.21
C ASN A 135 1.14 -14.86 30.41
N PHE A 136 0.04 -14.10 30.55
CA PHE A 136 -0.95 -14.37 31.59
C PHE A 136 -1.68 -15.70 31.39
N ALA A 137 -2.03 -16.04 30.15
CA ALA A 137 -2.64 -17.34 29.85
C ALA A 137 -1.71 -18.50 30.23
N MET A 138 -0.41 -18.38 29.95
CA MET A 138 0.60 -19.37 30.35
C MET A 138 0.74 -19.48 31.87
N LEU A 139 0.70 -18.36 32.61
CA LEU A 139 0.70 -18.38 34.08
C LEU A 139 -0.50 -19.17 34.61
N VAL A 140 -1.71 -18.89 34.09
CA VAL A 140 -2.94 -19.59 34.52
C VAL A 140 -2.85 -21.07 34.22
N ILE A 141 -2.41 -21.45 33.01
CA ILE A 141 -2.25 -22.86 32.64
C ILE A 141 -1.25 -23.54 33.57
N ARG A 142 -0.06 -22.97 33.77
CA ARG A 142 0.98 -23.55 34.65
C ARG A 142 0.49 -23.75 36.08
N LEU A 143 -0.14 -22.72 36.67
CA LEU A 143 -0.69 -22.84 38.03
C LEU A 143 -1.81 -23.88 38.11
N SER A 144 -2.65 -23.98 37.08
CA SER A 144 -3.72 -24.98 37.03
C SER A 144 -3.15 -26.39 36.96
N VAL A 145 -2.17 -26.63 36.08
CA VAL A 145 -1.51 -27.92 35.93
C VAL A 145 -0.79 -28.29 37.22
N THR A 146 0.08 -27.42 37.76
CA THR A 146 0.81 -27.71 38.99
C THR A 146 -0.13 -27.96 40.17
N GLY A 147 -1.24 -27.23 40.27
CA GLY A 147 -2.23 -27.38 41.34
C GLY A 147 -3.07 -28.66 41.26
N LEU A 148 -3.21 -29.26 40.08
CA LEU A 148 -3.88 -30.56 39.91
C LEU A 148 -3.01 -31.72 40.41
N TYR A 149 -1.70 -31.65 40.18
CA TYR A 149 -0.77 -32.75 40.50
C TYR A 149 -0.08 -32.59 41.86
N THR A 150 0.11 -31.36 42.36
CA THR A 150 0.89 -31.10 43.58
C THR A 150 0.36 -29.90 44.37
N LYS A 151 0.69 -29.85 45.67
CA LYS A 151 0.44 -28.65 46.49
C LYS A 151 1.43 -27.56 46.13
N ILE A 152 0.92 -26.43 45.63
CA ILE A 152 1.76 -25.28 45.28
C ILE A 152 2.20 -24.57 46.57
N SER A 153 3.52 -24.40 46.74
CA SER A 153 4.05 -23.60 47.85
C SER A 153 3.76 -22.11 47.63
N TYR A 154 3.43 -21.37 48.70
CA TYR A 154 3.24 -19.93 48.63
C TYR A 154 4.45 -19.18 48.03
N ILE A 155 5.66 -19.67 48.27
CA ILE A 155 6.88 -19.10 47.69
C ILE A 155 6.86 -19.21 46.15
N GLN A 156 6.42 -20.35 45.61
CA GLN A 156 6.35 -20.56 44.16
C GLN A 156 5.30 -19.66 43.51
N LEU A 157 4.16 -19.41 44.16
CA LEU A 157 3.16 -18.45 43.70
C LEU A 157 3.76 -17.04 43.60
N VAL A 158 4.43 -16.58 44.66
CA VAL A 158 5.07 -15.26 44.68
C VAL A 158 6.11 -15.13 43.57
N VAL A 159 6.97 -16.14 43.39
CA VAL A 159 7.97 -16.16 42.31
C VAL A 159 7.30 -16.15 40.93
N ALA A 160 6.23 -16.91 40.73
CA ALA A 160 5.50 -16.96 39.46
C ALA A 160 4.90 -15.59 39.10
N PHE A 161 4.33 -14.87 40.07
CA PHE A 161 3.83 -13.51 39.84
C PHE A 161 4.97 -12.52 39.55
N ILE A 162 6.03 -12.51 40.37
CA ILE A 162 7.18 -11.60 40.18
C ILE A 162 7.81 -11.81 38.81
N THR A 163 8.03 -13.07 38.40
CA THR A 163 8.60 -13.38 37.08
C THR A 163 7.67 -13.00 35.94
N THR A 164 6.36 -13.21 36.07
CA THR A 164 5.38 -12.80 35.06
C THR A 164 5.39 -11.28 34.86
N PHE A 165 5.35 -10.50 35.95
CA PHE A 165 5.42 -9.04 35.85
C PHE A 165 6.79 -8.54 35.37
N GLY A 166 7.88 -9.13 35.86
CA GLY A 166 9.24 -8.83 35.40
C GLY A 166 9.40 -9.06 33.90
N PHE A 167 8.86 -10.17 33.40
CA PHE A 167 8.86 -10.48 31.96
C PHE A 167 8.06 -9.46 31.15
N ILE A 168 6.89 -9.02 31.63
CA ILE A 168 6.09 -7.97 30.98
C ILE A 168 6.86 -6.64 30.92
N ILE A 169 7.61 -6.28 31.96
CA ILE A 169 8.45 -5.07 31.96
C ILE A 169 9.53 -5.14 30.87
N ILE A 170 10.20 -6.29 30.74
CA ILE A 170 11.21 -6.51 29.71
C ILE A 170 10.58 -6.42 28.31
N LEU A 171 9.44 -7.07 28.09
CA LEU A 171 8.69 -6.98 26.83
C LEU A 171 8.30 -5.54 26.49
N TYR A 172 7.85 -4.78 27.49
CA TYR A 172 7.49 -3.38 27.32
C TYR A 172 8.68 -2.52 26.87
N GLN A 173 9.85 -2.70 27.50
CA GLN A 173 11.07 -1.96 27.15
C GLN A 173 11.57 -2.32 25.75
N SER A 174 11.58 -3.62 25.42
CA SER A 174 11.99 -4.13 24.11
C SER A 174 11.11 -3.57 22.99
N GLU A 175 9.79 -3.68 23.10
CA GLU A 175 8.86 -3.17 22.09
C GLU A 175 8.95 -1.64 21.96
N LYS A 176 9.11 -0.92 23.08
CA LYS A 176 9.32 0.54 23.07
C LYS A 176 10.59 0.91 22.29
N PHE A 177 11.67 0.17 22.47
CA PHE A 177 12.93 0.41 21.75
C PHE A 177 12.78 0.14 20.25
N GLN A 178 12.19 -1.00 19.86
CA GLN A 178 11.93 -1.33 18.46
C GLN A 178 11.07 -0.26 17.76
N ARG A 179 10.02 0.22 18.43
CA ARG A 179 9.16 1.29 17.91
C ARG A 179 9.89 2.63 17.78
N SER A 180 10.77 2.96 18.73
CA SER A 180 11.61 4.15 18.64
C SER A 180 12.58 4.07 17.48
N SER A 181 13.23 2.92 17.28
CA SER A 181 14.13 2.66 16.15
C SER A 181 13.39 2.82 14.81
N PHE A 182 12.18 2.25 14.69
CA PHE A 182 11.35 2.41 13.50
C PHE A 182 11.00 3.88 13.20
N LEU A 183 10.66 4.68 14.22
CA LEU A 183 10.40 6.11 14.05
C LEU A 183 11.64 6.87 13.59
N MET A 184 12.83 6.48 14.08
CA MET A 184 14.09 7.07 13.64
C MET A 184 14.34 6.78 12.17
N THR A 185 14.16 5.53 11.73
CA THR A 185 14.25 5.18 10.30
C THR A 185 13.26 5.97 9.43
N LEU A 186 12.02 6.13 9.90
CA LEU A 186 11.04 6.96 9.18
C LEU A 186 11.43 8.44 9.12
N LYS A 187 11.99 8.98 10.21
CA LYS A 187 12.48 10.36 10.27
C LYS A 187 13.63 10.55 9.28
N ASP A 188 14.58 9.63 9.24
CA ASP A 188 15.73 9.72 8.34
C ASP A 188 15.28 9.65 6.87
N ASN A 189 14.36 8.75 6.54
CA ASN A 189 13.77 8.68 5.19
C ASN A 189 12.95 9.93 4.82
N SER A 190 12.32 10.58 5.80
CA SER A 190 11.53 11.79 5.54
C SER A 190 12.38 12.98 5.10
N TRP A 191 13.65 13.05 5.54
CA TRP A 191 14.59 14.07 5.09
C TRP A 191 14.85 13.98 3.59
N GLU A 192 15.03 12.77 3.06
CA GLU A 192 15.24 12.55 1.63
C GLU A 192 14.04 13.03 0.80
N ILE A 193 12.82 12.84 1.33
CA ILE A 193 11.60 13.31 0.68
C ILE A 193 11.46 14.84 0.77
N MET A 194 11.84 15.46 1.89
CA MET A 194 11.72 16.91 2.09
C MET A 194 12.77 17.72 1.35
N LEU A 195 13.98 17.19 1.17
CA LEU A 195 15.12 17.87 0.57
C LEU A 195 14.81 18.56 -0.79
N PRO A 196 14.13 17.94 -1.76
CA PRO A 196 13.77 18.59 -3.03
C PRO A 196 12.71 19.70 -2.91
N PHE A 197 11.93 19.72 -1.83
CA PHE A 197 10.99 20.82 -1.57
C PHE A 197 11.69 22.02 -0.94
N ILE A 198 12.74 21.79 -0.15
CA ILE A 198 13.52 22.84 0.51
C ILE A 198 14.54 23.45 -0.46
N LEU A 199 15.25 22.61 -1.21
CA LEU A 199 16.25 23.03 -2.19
C LEU A 199 15.60 23.25 -3.56
N THR A 200 15.32 24.53 -3.87
CA THR A 200 14.74 24.93 -5.16
C THR A 200 15.74 24.88 -6.32
N LYS A 201 17.03 25.07 -6.01
CA LYS A 201 18.18 25.03 -6.93
C LYS A 201 18.48 23.59 -7.39
N PRO A 202 19.10 23.39 -8.56
CA PRO A 202 19.56 22.07 -8.98
C PRO A 202 20.58 21.52 -7.99
N PHE A 203 20.47 20.24 -7.65
CA PHE A 203 21.41 19.59 -6.74
C PHE A 203 21.56 18.10 -7.04
N LEU A 204 22.66 17.54 -6.55
CA LEU A 204 22.92 16.11 -6.51
C LEU A 204 23.35 15.70 -5.10
N VAL A 205 22.90 14.53 -4.66
CA VAL A 205 23.26 13.90 -3.39
C VAL A 205 23.84 12.53 -3.70
N PHE A 206 25.00 12.22 -3.13
CA PHE A 206 25.66 10.94 -3.34
C PHE A 206 26.45 10.51 -2.11
N THR A 207 26.72 9.21 -2.04
CA THR A 207 27.61 8.58 -1.08
C THR A 207 28.85 8.04 -1.75
N PHE A 208 29.91 7.92 -0.97
CA PHE A 208 31.09 7.15 -1.35
C PHE A 208 31.09 5.82 -0.62
N ASP A 209 31.00 4.73 -1.36
CA ASP A 209 31.15 3.37 -0.83
C ASP A 209 32.65 3.05 -0.75
N GLN A 210 33.16 2.93 0.48
CA GLN A 210 34.58 2.66 0.72
C GLN A 210 34.97 1.23 0.31
N ASP A 211 34.04 0.26 0.43
CA ASP A 211 34.34 -1.15 0.14
C ASP A 211 34.46 -1.37 -1.37
N GLN A 212 33.60 -0.69 -2.15
CA GLN A 212 33.57 -0.80 -3.61
C GLN A 212 34.36 0.31 -4.33
N PHE A 213 34.95 1.25 -3.58
CA PHE A 213 35.58 2.47 -4.12
C PHE A 213 34.71 3.18 -5.18
N SER A 214 33.41 3.27 -4.92
CA SER A 214 32.44 3.74 -5.91
C SER A 214 31.56 4.87 -5.38
N TYR A 215 31.16 5.78 -6.28
CA TYR A 215 30.22 6.86 -5.97
C TYR A 215 28.80 6.39 -6.28
N GLN A 216 27.96 6.34 -5.25
CA GLN A 216 26.56 5.92 -5.36
C GLN A 216 25.64 7.15 -5.34
N LEU A 217 24.88 7.35 -6.41
CA LEU A 217 23.89 8.42 -6.49
C LEU A 217 22.72 8.09 -5.55
N LYS A 218 22.42 9.00 -4.61
CA LYS A 218 21.23 8.92 -3.76
C LYS A 218 20.07 9.72 -4.34
N MET A 219 20.33 10.93 -4.81
CA MET A 219 19.27 11.82 -5.27
C MET A 219 19.77 12.82 -6.31
N ILE A 220 18.90 13.14 -7.28
CA ILE A 220 19.16 14.15 -8.30
C ILE A 220 17.93 15.03 -8.48
N ASN A 221 18.12 16.35 -8.62
CA ASN A 221 17.01 17.27 -8.87
C ASN A 221 17.39 18.34 -9.89
N LYS A 222 16.56 18.50 -10.93
CA LYS A 222 16.64 19.57 -11.96
C LYS A 222 18.01 19.73 -12.63
N LEU A 223 18.81 18.67 -12.72
CA LEU A 223 20.07 18.72 -13.45
C LEU A 223 19.79 18.77 -14.96
N GLY A 224 20.04 19.92 -15.57
CA GLY A 224 19.78 20.20 -16.99
C GLY A 224 20.86 19.68 -17.95
N PHE A 225 21.83 18.91 -17.46
CA PHE A 225 22.87 18.32 -18.29
C PHE A 225 22.44 16.93 -18.75
N PRO A 226 22.47 16.64 -20.07
CA PRO A 226 22.31 15.27 -20.53
C PRO A 226 23.57 14.49 -20.10
N PHE A 227 23.38 13.54 -19.20
CA PHE A 227 24.39 12.54 -18.88
C PHE A 227 24.09 11.31 -19.71
N GLU A 228 25.09 10.81 -20.42
CA GLU A 228 24.94 9.73 -21.39
C GLU A 228 24.92 8.34 -20.72
N ASN A 229 25.33 8.25 -19.44
CA ASN A 229 25.52 6.99 -18.71
C ASN A 229 24.79 6.95 -17.36
N ASN A 230 24.48 5.74 -16.89
CA ASN A 230 23.90 5.47 -15.56
C ASN A 230 24.80 5.93 -14.38
N ASN A 231 26.09 6.16 -14.61
CA ASN A 231 27.05 6.65 -13.62
C ASN A 231 27.23 8.17 -13.67
N ILE A 232 26.12 8.89 -13.56
CA ILE A 232 26.02 10.36 -13.65
C ILE A 232 27.01 11.07 -12.72
N VAL A 233 27.08 10.62 -11.46
CA VAL A 233 27.94 11.23 -10.43
C VAL A 233 29.41 11.06 -10.79
N HIS A 234 29.81 9.84 -11.14
CA HIS A 234 31.21 9.55 -11.46
C HIS A 234 31.69 10.37 -12.67
N GLN A 235 30.89 10.42 -13.73
CA GLN A 235 31.21 11.21 -14.92
C GLN A 235 31.31 12.70 -14.59
N PHE A 236 30.36 13.23 -13.81
CA PHE A 236 30.40 14.63 -13.38
C PHE A 236 31.65 14.96 -12.55
N LEU A 237 31.98 14.14 -11.55
CA LEU A 237 33.12 14.38 -10.67
C LEU A 237 34.46 14.28 -11.42
N LYS A 238 34.56 13.40 -12.41
CA LYS A 238 35.76 13.22 -13.23
C LYS A 238 35.97 14.36 -14.23
N ASP A 239 34.89 14.81 -14.87
CA ASP A 239 34.95 15.83 -15.93
C ASP A 239 35.00 17.27 -15.39
N ALA A 240 34.50 17.49 -14.16
CA ALA A 240 34.56 18.78 -13.49
C ALA A 240 35.97 19.08 -12.97
N LYS A 241 36.52 20.23 -13.33
CA LYS A 241 37.84 20.69 -12.86
C LYS A 241 37.72 21.80 -11.82
N TYR A 242 38.47 21.68 -10.73
CA TYR A 242 38.65 22.71 -9.71
C TYR A 242 40.12 23.12 -9.70
N GLY A 243 40.44 24.29 -10.27
CA GLY A 243 41.83 24.66 -10.54
C GLY A 243 42.50 23.67 -11.51
N ASN A 244 43.58 23.03 -11.05
CA ASN A 244 44.34 22.04 -11.83
C ASN A 244 43.93 20.58 -11.55
N SER A 245 43.13 20.32 -10.52
CA SER A 245 42.69 18.97 -10.14
C SER A 245 41.24 18.69 -10.58
N THR A 246 40.89 17.42 -10.61
CA THR A 246 39.48 17.02 -10.80
C THR A 246 38.68 17.21 -9.52
N LEU A 247 37.37 17.43 -9.65
CA LEU A 247 36.48 17.50 -8.49
C LEU A 247 36.46 16.16 -7.74
N GLN A 248 36.66 15.05 -8.44
CA GLN A 248 36.85 13.73 -7.85
C GLN A 248 38.05 13.67 -6.91
N GLU A 249 39.23 14.13 -7.34
CA GLU A 249 40.45 14.18 -6.50
C GLU A 249 40.24 15.05 -5.27
N TYR A 250 39.59 16.21 -5.47
CA TYR A 250 39.27 17.12 -4.39
C TYR A 250 38.36 16.49 -3.34
N ILE A 251 37.28 15.82 -3.75
CA ILE A 251 36.36 15.15 -2.83
C ILE A 251 37.04 13.98 -2.13
N TYR A 252 37.86 13.21 -2.85
CA TYR A 252 38.63 12.12 -2.26
C TYR A 252 39.60 12.61 -1.18
N PHE A 253 40.27 13.74 -1.42
CA PHE A 253 41.10 14.38 -0.41
C PHE A 253 40.29 14.79 0.83
N GLN A 254 39.08 15.33 0.65
CA GLN A 254 38.18 15.64 1.77
C GLN A 254 37.73 14.40 2.54
N ILE A 255 37.58 13.25 1.88
CA ILE A 255 37.24 11.98 2.54
C ILE A 255 38.41 11.51 3.42
N ILE A 256 39.65 11.59 2.92
CA ILE A 256 40.84 11.16 3.66
C ILE A 256 41.15 12.11 4.83
N SER A 257 40.95 13.42 4.63
CA SER A 257 41.26 14.43 5.64
C SER A 257 40.23 14.48 6.78
N CYS A 258 39.01 13.98 6.57
CA CYS A 258 37.98 13.92 7.60
C CYS A 258 38.24 12.75 8.56
N ASN A 259 38.22 13.03 9.87
CA ASN A 259 38.30 11.99 10.88
C ASN A 259 36.92 11.29 10.99
N PRO A 260 36.80 9.97 10.75
CA PRO A 260 35.51 9.27 10.73
C PRO A 260 34.76 9.29 12.08
N SER A 261 35.46 9.65 13.15
CA SER A 261 34.96 9.69 14.53
C SER A 261 34.36 11.06 14.93
N SER A 262 34.51 12.12 14.14
CA SER A 262 33.93 13.44 14.42
C SER A 262 32.85 13.83 13.41
N PHE A 263 31.64 14.08 13.89
CA PHE A 263 30.58 14.69 13.08
C PHE A 263 30.93 16.16 12.83
N GLN A 264 31.62 16.42 11.71
CA GLN A 264 31.92 17.79 11.27
C GLN A 264 31.36 17.99 9.87
N PRO A 265 30.14 18.55 9.74
CA PRO A 265 29.64 18.96 8.45
C PRO A 265 30.50 20.13 7.95
N PHE A 266 30.93 20.06 6.69
CA PHE A 266 31.55 21.20 6.02
C PHE A 266 30.64 21.72 4.92
N VAL A 267 30.76 23.01 4.65
CA VAL A 267 30.10 23.71 3.54
C VAL A 267 31.13 24.61 2.90
N GLN A 268 31.35 24.45 1.60
CA GLN A 268 32.32 25.22 0.84
C GLN A 268 31.73 25.63 -0.50
N GLU A 269 31.99 26.87 -0.91
CA GLU A 269 31.68 27.33 -2.25
C GLU A 269 32.87 27.11 -3.18
N LEU A 270 32.63 26.48 -4.32
CA LEU A 270 33.63 26.14 -5.32
C LEU A 270 33.26 26.74 -6.66
N GLN A 271 34.24 27.24 -7.39
CA GLN A 271 34.08 27.58 -8.80
C GLN A 271 34.76 26.51 -9.63
N ILE A 272 33.98 25.75 -10.40
CA ILE A 272 34.49 24.67 -11.24
C ILE A 272 34.35 25.02 -12.72
N ILE A 273 35.12 24.32 -13.55
CA ILE A 273 34.99 24.32 -15.00
C ILE A 273 34.44 22.96 -15.43
N PHE A 274 33.26 22.93 -16.04
CA PHE A 274 32.64 21.72 -16.57
C PHE A 274 32.14 21.98 -17.98
N LYS A 275 32.51 21.13 -18.96
CA LYS A 275 32.19 21.30 -20.39
C LYS A 275 32.46 22.74 -20.90
N LYS A 276 33.62 23.30 -20.54
CA LYS A 276 34.07 24.69 -20.87
C LYS A 276 33.22 25.82 -20.26
N LYS A 277 32.25 25.52 -19.38
CA LYS A 277 31.48 26.52 -18.63
C LYS A 277 32.01 26.66 -17.21
N LYS A 278 32.08 27.89 -16.72
CA LYS A 278 32.34 28.17 -15.29
C LYS A 278 31.05 28.03 -14.52
N ILE A 279 31.04 27.18 -13.51
CA ILE A 279 29.85 26.88 -12.69
C ILE A 279 30.22 27.13 -11.23
N GLN A 280 29.39 27.88 -10.52
CA GLN A 280 29.53 28.05 -9.08
C GLN A 280 28.72 26.95 -8.37
N LEU A 281 29.38 26.22 -7.49
CA LEU A 281 28.82 25.13 -6.70
C LEU A 281 28.93 25.47 -5.22
N LEU A 282 27.95 25.01 -4.46
CA LEU A 282 28.07 24.87 -3.02
C LEU A 282 28.13 23.37 -2.72
N ILE A 283 29.27 22.92 -2.23
CA ILE A 283 29.46 21.54 -1.77
C ILE A 283 29.28 21.51 -0.26
N SER A 284 28.52 20.53 0.22
CA SER A 284 28.46 20.18 1.62
C SER A 284 28.75 18.70 1.78
N GLY A 285 29.60 18.35 2.74
CA GLY A 285 29.94 16.97 3.06
C GLY A 285 29.78 16.69 4.54
N CYS A 286 29.41 15.45 4.85
CA CYS A 286 29.26 14.98 6.23
C CYS A 286 29.59 13.49 6.32
N TYR A 287 30.23 13.09 7.42
CA TYR A 287 30.55 11.69 7.71
C TYR A 287 29.57 11.13 8.75
N LEU A 288 28.73 10.18 8.32
CA LEU A 288 27.75 9.49 9.16
C LEU A 288 27.83 7.98 8.86
N GLY A 289 28.89 7.33 9.34
CA GLY A 289 29.23 5.94 8.98
C GLY A 289 29.77 5.81 7.55
N GLN A 290 29.21 6.55 6.59
CA GLN A 290 29.71 6.71 5.23
C GLN A 290 29.79 8.21 4.84
N PRO A 291 30.72 8.60 3.94
CA PRO A 291 30.80 9.96 3.41
C PRO A 291 29.57 10.27 2.57
N ASN A 292 28.79 11.26 2.99
CA ASN A 292 27.65 11.79 2.23
C ASN A 292 27.99 13.20 1.73
N PHE A 293 27.71 13.46 0.46
CA PHE A 293 27.94 14.74 -0.17
C PHE A 293 26.67 15.28 -0.84
N ILE A 294 26.49 16.59 -0.74
CA ILE A 294 25.46 17.35 -1.43
C ILE A 294 26.18 18.43 -2.24
N ILE A 295 25.95 18.46 -3.55
CA ILE A 295 26.42 19.52 -4.43
C ILE A 295 25.21 20.30 -4.94
N VAL A 296 25.15 21.59 -4.63
CA VAL A 296 24.12 22.53 -5.07
C VAL A 296 24.70 23.45 -6.14
N PHE A 297 24.05 23.51 -7.29
CA PHE A 297 24.46 24.38 -8.39
C PHE A 297 23.92 25.79 -8.13
N GLN A 298 24.82 26.73 -7.83
CA GLN A 298 24.46 28.11 -7.50
C GLN A 298 24.27 28.97 -8.74
N SER A 299 25.04 28.73 -9.81
CA SER A 299 24.93 29.48 -11.04
C SER A 299 23.75 28.99 -11.88
N GLU A 300 22.63 29.70 -11.80
CA GLU A 300 21.56 29.60 -12.78
C GLU A 300 22.00 30.33 -14.05
N ASP A 301 22.62 29.62 -14.98
CA ASP A 301 22.81 30.14 -16.34
C ASP A 301 21.42 30.61 -16.84
N LYS A 302 21.28 31.90 -17.16
CA LYS A 302 20.06 32.44 -17.77
C LYS A 302 19.66 31.63 -19.01
N ASP A 303 20.65 31.09 -19.70
CA ASP A 303 20.53 30.22 -20.86
C ASP A 303 19.93 28.84 -20.51
N ILE A 304 20.23 28.28 -19.33
CA ILE A 304 19.61 27.02 -18.88
C ILE A 304 18.14 27.25 -18.52
N ARG A 305 17.80 28.38 -17.87
CA ARG A 305 16.39 28.75 -17.63
C ARG A 305 15.65 29.01 -18.94
N GLN A 306 16.27 29.69 -19.91
CA GLN A 306 15.70 29.89 -21.24
C GLN A 306 15.55 28.56 -21.98
N MET A 307 16.55 27.68 -21.95
CA MET A 307 16.47 26.35 -22.53
C MET A 307 15.36 25.52 -21.89
N GLN A 308 15.25 25.48 -20.57
CA GLN A 308 14.16 24.77 -19.90
C GLN A 308 12.78 25.34 -20.27
N LYS A 309 12.67 26.66 -20.40
CA LYS A 309 11.44 27.33 -20.84
C LYS A 309 11.12 26.98 -22.30
N LEU A 310 12.11 27.00 -23.19
CA LEU A 310 11.98 26.61 -24.60
C LEU A 310 11.64 25.13 -24.74
N PHE A 311 12.26 24.25 -23.95
CA PHE A 311 12.00 22.82 -23.93
C PHE A 311 10.59 22.53 -23.42
N TYR A 312 10.15 23.22 -22.38
CA TYR A 312 8.78 23.13 -21.88
C TYR A 312 7.76 23.62 -22.91
N GLN A 313 8.06 24.74 -23.59
CA GLN A 313 7.21 25.26 -24.67
C GLN A 313 7.16 24.33 -25.89
N GLN A 314 8.30 23.77 -26.31
CA GLN A 314 8.36 22.74 -27.35
C GLN A 314 7.60 21.49 -26.93
N HIS A 315 7.77 21.02 -25.71
CA HIS A 315 7.05 19.86 -25.21
C HIS A 315 5.54 20.10 -25.19
N GLN A 316 5.08 21.28 -24.78
CA GLN A 316 3.66 21.66 -24.89
C GLN A 316 3.17 21.72 -26.33
N MET A 317 3.99 22.22 -27.26
CA MET A 317 3.68 22.20 -28.70
C MET A 317 3.57 20.77 -29.22
N TYR A 318 4.53 19.90 -28.92
CA TYR A 318 4.52 18.48 -29.31
C TYR A 318 3.33 17.74 -28.71
N LEU A 319 2.99 17.98 -27.43
CA LEU A 319 1.77 17.45 -26.82
C LEU A 319 0.52 17.90 -27.57
N LYS A 320 0.42 19.20 -27.91
CA LYS A 320 -0.69 19.71 -28.72
C LYS A 320 -0.76 19.07 -30.11
N TYR A 321 0.39 18.89 -30.79
CA TYR A 321 0.45 18.23 -32.10
C TYR A 321 0.10 16.75 -32.00
N PHE A 322 0.62 16.05 -31.01
CA PHE A 322 0.35 14.64 -30.77
C PHE A 322 -1.13 14.42 -30.44
N LEU A 323 -1.71 15.23 -29.56
CA LEU A 323 -3.15 15.21 -29.26
C LEU A 323 -4.00 15.58 -30.49
N LYS A 324 -3.56 16.52 -31.32
CA LYS A 324 -4.22 16.85 -32.59
C LYS A 324 -4.19 15.67 -33.56
N HIS A 325 -3.05 14.99 -33.68
CA HIS A 325 -2.92 13.78 -34.49
C HIS A 325 -3.77 12.64 -33.95
N ILE A 326 -3.78 12.39 -32.64
CA ILE A 326 -4.70 11.43 -31.99
C ILE A 326 -6.15 11.78 -32.31
N ARG A 327 -6.55 13.05 -32.20
CA ARG A 327 -7.93 13.46 -32.54
C ARG A 327 -8.23 13.23 -34.03
N GLN A 328 -7.28 13.45 -34.93
CA GLN A 328 -7.45 13.21 -36.36
C GLN A 328 -7.50 11.72 -36.70
N THR A 329 -6.61 10.91 -36.13
CA THR A 329 -6.64 9.45 -36.30
C THR A 329 -7.89 8.86 -35.67
N CYS A 330 -8.33 9.34 -34.50
CA CYS A 330 -9.62 8.94 -33.93
C CYS A 330 -10.81 9.35 -34.82
N LYS A 331 -10.77 10.51 -35.49
CA LYS A 331 -11.81 10.90 -36.47
C LYS A 331 -11.80 10.01 -37.72
N PHE A 332 -10.62 9.68 -38.22
CA PHE A 332 -10.44 8.80 -39.37
C PHE A 332 -10.82 7.35 -39.05
N LEU A 333 -10.37 6.83 -37.91
CA LEU A 333 -10.78 5.54 -37.36
C LEU A 333 -12.28 5.52 -37.10
N LYS A 334 -12.87 6.61 -36.58
CA LYS A 334 -14.33 6.70 -36.42
C LYS A 334 -15.05 6.52 -37.76
N SER A 335 -14.60 7.20 -38.83
CA SER A 335 -15.15 7.06 -40.19
C SER A 335 -15.07 5.60 -40.70
N ILE A 336 -13.91 4.96 -40.53
CA ILE A 336 -13.69 3.57 -40.99
C ILE A 336 -14.47 2.56 -40.13
N VAL A 337 -14.53 2.78 -38.82
CA VAL A 337 -15.17 1.88 -37.86
C VAL A 337 -16.70 2.04 -37.88
N GLU A 338 -17.23 3.22 -38.21
CA GLU A 338 -18.66 3.44 -38.48
C GLU A 338 -19.17 2.58 -39.66
N GLN A 339 -18.29 2.19 -40.59
CA GLN A 339 -18.65 1.34 -41.73
C GLN A 339 -18.64 -0.16 -41.41
N ASN A 340 -17.74 -0.65 -40.53
CA ASN A 340 -17.51 -2.08 -40.34
C ASN A 340 -17.68 -2.62 -38.90
N GLN A 341 -17.55 -1.80 -37.85
CA GLN A 341 -17.60 -2.26 -36.44
C GLN A 341 -18.17 -1.18 -35.50
N ILE A 342 -19.45 -0.86 -35.68
CA ILE A 342 -20.15 0.24 -34.97
C ILE A 342 -20.00 0.17 -33.44
N ASN A 343 -19.96 -1.02 -32.83
CA ASN A 343 -19.75 -1.19 -31.39
C ASN A 343 -18.37 -0.67 -30.92
N LEU A 344 -17.32 -0.85 -31.72
CA LEU A 344 -16.00 -0.31 -31.44
C LEU A 344 -15.99 1.21 -31.60
N ALA A 345 -16.70 1.75 -32.60
CA ALA A 345 -16.83 3.20 -32.80
C ALA A 345 -17.52 3.87 -31.60
N ILE A 346 -18.58 3.26 -31.08
CA ILE A 346 -19.29 3.72 -29.88
C ILE A 346 -18.35 3.72 -28.67
N LYS A 347 -17.62 2.61 -28.44
CA LYS A 347 -16.64 2.51 -27.35
C LYS A 347 -15.54 3.57 -27.46
N LEU A 348 -14.95 3.75 -28.64
CA LEU A 348 -13.90 4.75 -28.88
C LEU A 348 -14.40 6.17 -28.67
N LEU A 349 -15.62 6.47 -29.11
CA LEU A 349 -16.21 7.79 -29.01
C LEU A 349 -16.65 8.12 -27.58
N ILE A 350 -17.09 7.11 -26.80
CA ILE A 350 -17.30 7.23 -25.35
C ILE A 350 -15.95 7.50 -24.65
N SER A 351 -14.91 6.71 -24.94
CA SER A 351 -13.58 6.90 -24.36
C SER A 351 -12.99 8.28 -24.68
N HIS A 352 -13.16 8.79 -25.90
CA HIS A 352 -12.74 10.14 -26.27
C HIS A 352 -13.50 11.24 -25.52
N LYS A 353 -14.78 11.02 -25.20
CA LYS A 353 -15.54 11.97 -24.37
C LYS A 353 -15.13 11.92 -22.91
N GLN A 354 -14.78 10.74 -22.39
CA GLN A 354 -14.22 10.58 -21.05
C GLN A 354 -12.87 11.30 -20.94
N SER A 355 -11.97 11.18 -21.91
CA SER A 355 -10.67 11.88 -21.87
C SER A 355 -10.81 13.40 -21.85
N LEU A 356 -11.74 13.97 -22.63
CA LEU A 356 -12.04 15.40 -22.59
C LEU A 356 -12.59 15.87 -21.23
N LEU A 357 -13.34 15.01 -20.53
CA LEU A 357 -13.83 15.32 -19.18
C LEU A 357 -12.71 15.33 -18.12
N PHE A 358 -11.66 14.54 -18.32
CA PHE A 358 -10.48 14.54 -17.44
C PHE A 358 -9.59 15.77 -17.66
N GLU A 359 -9.56 16.33 -18.88
CA GLU A 359 -8.78 17.56 -19.19
C GLU A 359 -9.37 18.82 -18.51
N ASP A 360 -10.68 18.85 -18.23
CA ASP A 360 -11.37 20.05 -17.74
C ASP A 360 -11.26 20.20 -16.20
N GLN A 361 -10.16 20.82 -15.75
CA GLN A 361 -9.77 20.97 -14.34
C GLN A 361 -10.81 21.73 -13.47
N ASN A 362 -11.73 22.47 -14.10
CA ASN A 362 -12.71 23.34 -13.44
C ASN A 362 -13.94 22.60 -12.87
N LEU A 363 -14.07 21.29 -13.11
CA LEU A 363 -15.30 20.55 -12.83
C LEU A 363 -15.35 19.85 -11.45
N LYS A 364 -14.49 20.24 -10.50
CA LYS A 364 -14.40 19.65 -9.14
C LYS A 364 -15.44 20.17 -8.14
N LYS A 365 -16.42 20.96 -8.58
CA LYS A 365 -17.45 21.56 -7.71
C LYS A 365 -18.79 20.81 -7.84
N LEU A 366 -19.53 20.69 -6.74
CA LEU A 366 -20.92 20.26 -6.76
C LEU A 366 -21.75 21.24 -7.60
N LYS A 367 -22.66 20.71 -8.41
CA LYS A 367 -23.62 21.49 -9.17
C LYS A 367 -24.98 20.80 -9.12
N ASN A 368 -26.04 21.59 -9.05
CA ASN A 368 -27.37 21.11 -9.35
C ASN A 368 -27.43 20.83 -10.85
N ILE A 369 -27.81 19.61 -11.21
CA ILE A 369 -27.93 19.17 -12.59
C ILE A 369 -29.32 18.62 -12.78
N ASN A 370 -29.95 19.05 -13.87
CA ASN A 370 -31.14 18.40 -14.38
C ASN A 370 -30.73 17.09 -15.10
N PRO A 371 -31.01 15.91 -14.51
CA PRO A 371 -30.56 14.63 -15.06
C PRO A 371 -31.21 14.34 -16.41
N HIS A 372 -32.47 14.74 -16.58
CA HIS A 372 -33.20 14.60 -17.84
C HIS A 372 -32.50 15.28 -18.99
N LYS A 373 -32.19 16.57 -18.84
CA LYS A 373 -31.46 17.32 -19.88
C LYS A 373 -30.12 16.68 -20.22
N THR A 374 -29.50 16.01 -19.26
CA THR A 374 -28.20 15.34 -19.44
C THR A 374 -28.36 14.01 -20.16
N ILE A 375 -29.31 13.19 -19.73
CA ILE A 375 -29.61 11.89 -20.31
C ILE A 375 -30.23 12.05 -21.70
N ASP A 376 -31.12 13.01 -21.93
CA ASP A 376 -31.66 13.35 -23.25
C ASP A 376 -30.58 13.76 -24.23
N LYS A 377 -29.61 14.58 -23.79
CA LYS A 377 -28.46 14.94 -24.61
C LYS A 377 -27.65 13.71 -24.99
N LEU A 378 -27.43 12.79 -24.05
CA LEU A 378 -26.76 11.52 -24.33
C LEU A 378 -27.60 10.67 -25.30
N CYS A 379 -28.90 10.58 -25.10
CA CYS A 379 -29.77 9.75 -25.94
C CYS A 379 -29.91 10.31 -27.35
N ASN A 380 -30.02 11.63 -27.52
CA ASN A 380 -29.96 12.28 -28.82
C ASN A 380 -28.61 12.09 -29.50
N TYR A 381 -27.54 12.03 -28.72
CA TYR A 381 -26.20 11.74 -29.22
C TYR A 381 -26.06 10.29 -29.69
N PHE A 382 -26.60 9.31 -28.96
CA PHE A 382 -26.58 7.89 -29.32
C PHE A 382 -27.66 7.48 -30.34
N ARG A 383 -28.76 8.24 -30.47
CA ARG A 383 -29.78 8.07 -31.52
C ARG A 383 -29.17 8.15 -32.92
N ARG A 384 -28.15 8.99 -33.10
CA ARG A 384 -27.38 9.10 -34.36
C ARG A 384 -26.65 7.80 -34.74
N ILE A 385 -26.57 6.82 -33.82
CA ILE A 385 -25.85 5.54 -33.97
C ILE A 385 -26.83 4.34 -33.88
N ASN A 386 -28.13 4.57 -34.10
CA ASN A 386 -29.23 3.58 -34.07
C ASN A 386 -29.56 2.93 -32.70
N PHE A 387 -29.26 3.57 -31.57
CA PHE A 387 -29.79 3.10 -30.27
C PHE A 387 -31.26 3.54 -30.07
N LYS A 388 -32.14 2.58 -29.74
CA LYS A 388 -33.56 2.82 -29.44
C LYS A 388 -33.81 2.87 -27.93
N ILE A 389 -33.53 4.00 -27.29
CA ILE A 389 -33.78 4.19 -25.85
C ILE A 389 -35.16 4.81 -25.64
N LYS A 390 -36.02 4.19 -24.82
CA LYS A 390 -37.34 4.72 -24.44
C LYS A 390 -37.31 5.21 -22.99
N PHE A 391 -37.56 6.50 -22.82
CA PHE A 391 -37.75 7.11 -21.50
C PHE A 391 -39.20 7.05 -21.09
N THR A 392 -39.45 6.63 -19.86
CA THR A 392 -40.79 6.63 -19.27
C THR A 392 -40.72 7.37 -17.93
N ASN A 393 -41.62 8.35 -17.73
CA ASN A 393 -41.58 9.46 -16.76
C ASN A 393 -40.68 10.65 -17.12
N THR A 394 -41.23 11.86 -17.06
CA THR A 394 -40.59 13.11 -17.54
C THR A 394 -40.42 14.21 -16.49
N ASN A 395 -40.89 14.01 -15.24
CA ASN A 395 -40.77 15.01 -14.19
C ASN A 395 -39.57 14.69 -13.31
N PHE A 396 -38.50 15.46 -13.48
CA PHE A 396 -37.24 15.25 -12.76
C PHE A 396 -36.86 16.51 -11.98
N ASP A 397 -36.63 16.33 -10.69
CA ASP A 397 -36.05 17.34 -9.85
C ASP A 397 -34.53 17.47 -10.10
N GLU A 398 -33.97 18.63 -9.78
CA GLU A 398 -32.53 18.85 -9.89
C GLU A 398 -31.78 18.07 -8.81
N ILE A 399 -30.68 17.41 -9.19
CA ILE A 399 -29.83 16.68 -8.25
C ILE A 399 -28.54 17.44 -8.04
N LEU A 400 -28.15 17.59 -6.77
CA LEU A 400 -26.83 18.06 -6.40
C LEU A 400 -25.78 16.96 -6.63
N THR A 401 -24.96 17.08 -7.68
CA THR A 401 -23.96 16.06 -8.01
C THR A 401 -22.63 16.62 -8.55
N ILE A 402 -21.64 15.74 -8.72
CA ILE A 402 -20.38 16.05 -9.39
C ILE A 402 -20.57 15.75 -10.88
N LYS A 403 -20.81 16.79 -11.69
CA LYS A 403 -21.16 16.67 -13.12
C LYS A 403 -20.30 15.71 -13.95
N PRO A 404 -18.95 15.75 -13.88
CA PRO A 404 -18.12 14.79 -14.61
C PRO A 404 -18.32 13.36 -14.16
N CYS A 405 -18.42 13.14 -12.84
CA CYS A 405 -18.61 11.82 -12.27
C CYS A 405 -19.95 11.22 -12.71
N PHE A 406 -21.00 12.04 -12.69
CA PHE A 406 -22.32 11.63 -13.18
C PHE A 406 -22.31 11.30 -14.69
N LEU A 407 -21.62 12.09 -15.50
CA LEU A 407 -21.45 11.82 -16.93
C LEU A 407 -20.63 10.54 -17.18
N MET A 408 -19.54 10.32 -16.45
CA MET A 408 -18.71 9.12 -16.55
C MET A 408 -19.49 7.86 -16.16
N PHE A 409 -20.28 7.95 -15.09
CA PHE A 409 -21.20 6.89 -14.67
C PHE A 409 -22.18 6.52 -15.80
N LEU A 410 -22.85 7.52 -16.39
CA LEU A 410 -23.76 7.29 -17.51
C LEU A 410 -23.02 6.73 -18.73
N TYR A 411 -21.82 7.23 -19.06
CA TYR A 411 -21.06 6.70 -20.18
C TYR A 411 -20.70 5.22 -20.02
N GLU A 412 -20.32 4.77 -18.82
CA GLU A 412 -20.03 3.35 -18.57
C GLU A 412 -21.28 2.47 -18.67
N ILE A 413 -22.45 2.98 -18.27
CA ILE A 413 -23.73 2.30 -18.50
C ILE A 413 -24.01 2.14 -19.99
N PHE A 414 -23.91 3.23 -20.76
CA PHE A 414 -24.20 3.23 -22.20
C PHE A 414 -23.18 2.40 -23.00
N LYS A 415 -21.93 2.30 -22.54
CA LYS A 415 -20.88 1.47 -23.14
C LYS A 415 -21.21 -0.02 -23.15
N ASN A 416 -22.03 -0.46 -22.21
CA ASN A 416 -22.47 -1.86 -22.05
C ASN A 416 -23.92 -2.10 -22.51
N MET A 417 -24.52 -1.15 -23.22
CA MET A 417 -25.83 -1.35 -23.84
C MET A 417 -25.69 -1.96 -25.24
N ASP A 418 -26.59 -2.90 -25.57
CA ASP A 418 -26.74 -3.54 -26.87
C ASP A 418 -27.56 -2.67 -27.84
N ARG A 419 -27.09 -2.59 -29.09
CA ARG A 419 -27.60 -1.66 -30.11
C ARG A 419 -29.09 -1.80 -30.44
N ASN A 420 -29.61 -3.03 -30.45
CA ASN A 420 -30.97 -3.33 -30.94
C ASN A 420 -31.98 -3.56 -29.80
N GLN A 421 -31.62 -3.16 -28.58
CA GLN A 421 -32.50 -3.35 -27.44
C GLN A 421 -33.20 -2.04 -27.06
N ILE A 422 -34.45 -2.18 -26.65
CA ILE A 422 -35.19 -1.10 -26.02
C ILE A 422 -34.83 -1.10 -24.54
N TYR A 423 -34.17 -0.03 -24.12
CA TYR A 423 -33.89 0.26 -22.71
C TYR A 423 -35.00 1.14 -22.15
N HIS A 424 -35.50 0.75 -20.98
CA HIS A 424 -36.43 1.57 -20.22
C HIS A 424 -35.68 2.20 -19.06
N LEU A 425 -35.52 3.52 -19.11
CA LEU A 425 -34.99 4.28 -18.00
C LEU A 425 -36.14 5.03 -17.34
N LYS A 426 -36.32 4.78 -16.04
CA LYS A 426 -37.21 5.52 -15.15
C LYS A 426 -36.34 6.17 -14.09
N SER A 427 -36.62 7.39 -13.71
CA SER A 427 -36.15 7.87 -12.42
C SER A 427 -37.24 8.57 -11.66
N PHE A 428 -37.10 8.55 -10.34
CA PHE A 428 -38.04 9.11 -9.39
C PHE A 428 -37.31 9.43 -8.11
N GLN A 429 -37.87 10.37 -7.35
CA GLN A 429 -37.39 10.69 -6.01
C GLN A 429 -38.29 10.01 -5.00
N SER A 430 -37.70 9.30 -4.04
CA SER A 430 -38.41 8.65 -2.93
C SER A 430 -37.64 8.96 -1.66
N ASN A 431 -38.30 9.48 -0.63
CA ASN A 431 -37.68 9.79 0.67
C ASN A 431 -36.41 10.65 0.56
N LYS A 432 -36.41 11.70 -0.28
CA LYS A 432 -35.26 12.58 -0.59
C LYS A 432 -34.11 11.94 -1.36
N GLN A 433 -34.11 10.63 -1.55
CA GLN A 433 -33.15 9.93 -2.39
C GLN A 433 -33.59 9.91 -3.84
N TYR A 434 -32.63 10.13 -4.75
CA TYR A 434 -32.86 10.03 -6.18
C TYR A 434 -32.56 8.61 -6.69
N ILE A 435 -33.48 8.03 -7.46
CA ILE A 435 -33.39 6.65 -7.91
C ILE A 435 -33.44 6.59 -9.44
N ILE A 436 -32.44 5.96 -10.07
CA ILE A 436 -32.49 5.58 -11.50
C ILE A 436 -32.76 4.10 -11.60
N PHE A 437 -33.87 3.74 -12.23
CA PHE A 437 -34.21 2.39 -12.62
C PHE A 437 -33.96 2.18 -14.11
N LEU A 438 -33.14 1.19 -14.45
CA LEU A 438 -32.77 0.82 -15.80
C LEU A 438 -33.15 -0.63 -16.07
N ILE A 439 -33.97 -0.85 -17.08
CA ILE A 439 -34.36 -2.19 -17.54
C ILE A 439 -33.74 -2.45 -18.91
N GLY A 440 -33.13 -3.62 -19.06
CA GLY A 440 -32.73 -4.17 -20.36
C GLY A 440 -31.26 -4.46 -20.52
N MET A 441 -30.45 -4.31 -19.47
CA MET A 441 -29.05 -4.72 -19.49
C MET A 441 -28.92 -6.23 -19.31
N THR A 442 -27.90 -6.82 -19.93
CA THR A 442 -27.52 -8.23 -19.78
C THR A 442 -26.55 -8.42 -18.61
N GLU A 443 -25.64 -7.46 -18.39
CA GLU A 443 -24.74 -7.41 -17.25
C GLU A 443 -24.51 -5.96 -16.78
N TYR A 444 -24.20 -5.78 -15.49
CA TYR A 444 -23.78 -4.49 -14.95
C TYR A 444 -22.31 -4.19 -15.31
N PRO A 445 -21.92 -2.90 -15.48
CA PRO A 445 -20.53 -2.56 -15.77
C PRO A 445 -19.57 -2.94 -14.64
N LYS A 446 -18.49 -3.67 -14.96
CA LYS A 446 -17.47 -4.12 -14.00
C LYS A 446 -16.17 -3.29 -14.04
N THR A 447 -16.15 -2.19 -14.77
CA THR A 447 -14.93 -1.38 -14.97
C THR A 447 -14.52 -0.64 -13.69
N ASN A 448 -13.21 -0.43 -13.49
CA ASN A 448 -12.68 0.34 -12.36
C ASN A 448 -13.27 1.76 -12.32
N LEU A 449 -13.48 2.37 -13.48
CA LEU A 449 -14.10 3.69 -13.60
C LEU A 449 -15.56 3.69 -13.11
N PHE A 450 -16.33 2.65 -13.44
CA PHE A 450 -17.69 2.49 -12.94
C PHE A 450 -17.72 2.26 -11.43
N GLN A 451 -16.82 1.43 -10.90
CA GLN A 451 -16.68 1.22 -9.44
C GLN A 451 -16.28 2.51 -8.70
N PHE A 452 -15.41 3.33 -9.30
CA PHE A 452 -15.07 4.64 -8.78
C PHE A 452 -16.28 5.58 -8.75
N CYS A 453 -17.04 5.65 -9.86
CA CYS A 453 -18.21 6.53 -9.93
C CYS A 453 -19.34 6.07 -9.01
N THR A 454 -19.59 4.77 -8.88
CA THR A 454 -20.58 4.23 -7.95
C THR A 454 -20.22 4.56 -6.51
N LYS A 455 -18.96 4.38 -6.08
CA LYS A 455 -18.51 4.82 -4.76
C LYS A 455 -18.68 6.33 -4.53
N CYS A 456 -18.61 7.16 -5.57
CA CYS A 456 -18.80 8.60 -5.44
C CYS A 456 -20.27 9.03 -5.34
N LEU A 457 -21.18 8.30 -6.00
CA LEU A 457 -22.53 8.77 -6.32
C LEU A 457 -23.66 7.88 -5.79
N ILE A 458 -23.42 6.59 -5.61
CA ILE A 458 -24.45 5.56 -5.40
C ILE A 458 -24.37 5.03 -3.98
N GLU A 459 -25.49 5.08 -3.27
CA GLU A 459 -25.67 4.50 -1.93
C GLU A 459 -25.94 3.00 -2.02
N GLN A 460 -26.84 2.61 -2.93
CA GLN A 460 -27.27 1.22 -3.08
C GLN A 460 -27.53 0.87 -4.54
N ILE A 461 -27.12 -0.33 -4.94
CA ILE A 461 -27.50 -0.96 -6.20
C ILE A 461 -28.41 -2.14 -5.85
N VAL A 462 -29.63 -2.16 -6.39
CA VAL A 462 -30.56 -3.27 -6.23
C VAL A 462 -30.76 -3.92 -7.58
N GLU A 463 -30.36 -5.19 -7.69
CA GLU A 463 -30.69 -6.05 -8.81
C GLU A 463 -32.09 -6.60 -8.58
N LYS A 464 -33.02 -6.23 -9.46
CA LYS A 464 -34.36 -6.81 -9.48
C LYS A 464 -34.40 -7.84 -10.61
N ASP A 465 -34.51 -9.11 -10.22
CA ASP A 465 -34.91 -10.17 -11.14
C ASP A 465 -36.35 -9.90 -11.57
N ASN A 466 -36.50 -9.33 -12.76
CA ASN A 466 -37.78 -9.36 -13.44
C ASN A 466 -37.97 -10.76 -14.02
N SER A 467 -38.28 -11.71 -13.14
CA SER A 467 -38.75 -13.03 -13.52
C SER A 467 -40.03 -12.83 -14.35
N ILE A 468 -40.03 -13.44 -15.54
CA ILE A 468 -41.17 -14.05 -16.26
C ILE A 468 -41.26 -13.75 -17.76
N LYS A 469 -40.64 -12.71 -18.38
CA LYS A 469 -40.76 -12.58 -19.87
C LYS A 469 -39.55 -12.22 -20.73
N LEU A 470 -38.39 -11.81 -20.22
CA LEU A 470 -37.38 -11.19 -21.11
C LEU A 470 -35.87 -11.51 -20.90
N ASN A 471 -35.45 -12.37 -19.96
CA ASN A 471 -34.01 -12.61 -19.66
C ASN A 471 -33.19 -11.31 -19.57
N LYS A 472 -33.71 -10.29 -18.88
CA LYS A 472 -33.11 -8.95 -18.80
C LYS A 472 -33.06 -8.48 -17.34
N LEU A 473 -31.90 -7.96 -16.93
CA LEU A 473 -31.70 -7.40 -15.60
C LEU A 473 -32.44 -6.06 -15.49
N GLY A 474 -33.13 -5.87 -14.35
CA GLY A 474 -33.58 -4.58 -13.86
C GLY A 474 -32.60 -4.06 -12.81
N LEU A 475 -31.91 -2.96 -13.11
CA LEU A 475 -30.96 -2.33 -12.19
C LEU A 475 -31.58 -1.08 -11.57
N GLN A 476 -31.58 -1.00 -10.24
CA GLN A 476 -31.98 0.19 -9.51
C GLN A 476 -30.76 0.80 -8.83
N PHE A 477 -30.44 2.06 -9.18
CA PHE A 477 -29.36 2.84 -8.62
C PHE A 477 -29.94 3.91 -7.69
N VAL A 478 -29.68 3.79 -6.39
CA VAL A 478 -30.07 4.77 -5.36
C VAL A 478 -28.89 5.71 -5.14
N PHE A 479 -29.08 7.01 -5.40
CA PHE A 479 -28.03 8.02 -5.28
C PHE A 479 -27.92 8.54 -3.85
N LEU A 480 -26.69 8.89 -3.45
CA LEU A 480 -26.42 9.59 -2.21
C LEU A 480 -27.03 10.99 -2.21
N ASP A 481 -27.58 11.41 -1.06
CA ASP A 481 -28.06 12.78 -0.85
C ASP A 481 -26.95 13.83 -1.06
N THR A 482 -25.72 13.49 -0.67
CA THR A 482 -24.52 14.29 -0.93
C THR A 482 -23.39 13.41 -1.49
N PRO A 483 -22.85 13.71 -2.69
CA PRO A 483 -21.73 12.96 -3.26
C PRO A 483 -20.45 13.03 -2.43
N LEU A 484 -19.65 11.97 -2.43
CA LEU A 484 -18.37 11.91 -1.72
C LEU A 484 -17.25 12.67 -2.46
N ILE A 485 -17.26 14.01 -2.36
CA ILE A 485 -16.26 14.89 -3.02
C ILE A 485 -14.82 14.61 -2.56
N SER A 486 -14.62 14.28 -1.28
CA SER A 486 -13.30 13.97 -0.73
C SER A 486 -12.68 12.77 -1.44
N TYR A 487 -13.47 11.70 -1.61
CA TYR A 487 -13.10 10.48 -2.34
C TYR A 487 -12.83 10.76 -3.83
N TYR A 488 -13.67 11.59 -4.47
CA TYR A 488 -13.45 12.02 -5.85
C TYR A 488 -12.12 12.77 -6.02
N LYS A 489 -11.81 13.71 -5.10
CA LYS A 489 -10.58 14.52 -5.16
C LYS A 489 -9.31 13.70 -4.93
N SER A 490 -9.33 12.73 -4.02
CA SER A 490 -8.15 11.93 -3.69
C SER A 490 -7.80 10.94 -4.81
N ASN A 491 -8.81 10.39 -5.50
CA ASN A 491 -8.61 9.22 -6.36
C ASN A 491 -8.72 9.51 -7.86
N ILE A 492 -9.29 10.64 -8.29
CA ILE A 492 -9.45 10.92 -9.73
C ILE A 492 -8.14 10.91 -10.51
N LYS A 493 -7.00 11.27 -9.88
CA LYS A 493 -5.69 11.25 -10.55
C LYS A 493 -5.24 9.84 -10.94
N ALA A 494 -5.59 8.83 -10.15
CA ALA A 494 -5.28 7.44 -10.47
C ALA A 494 -6.05 6.97 -11.71
N PHE A 495 -7.29 7.43 -11.88
CA PHE A 495 -8.16 7.08 -13.01
C PHE A 495 -8.07 8.03 -14.21
N ALA A 496 -7.29 9.11 -14.11
CA ALA A 496 -7.08 10.09 -15.18
C ALA A 496 -5.90 9.75 -16.09
N ASN A 497 -5.16 8.66 -15.79
CA ASN A 497 -4.06 8.21 -16.63
C ASN A 497 -4.63 7.41 -17.82
N PRO A 498 -4.58 7.92 -19.05
CA PRO A 498 -5.20 7.25 -20.21
C PRO A 498 -4.45 5.98 -20.66
N TYR A 499 -3.41 5.58 -19.94
CA TYR A 499 -2.54 4.43 -20.21
C TYR A 499 -2.79 3.24 -19.26
N GLU A 500 -3.75 3.36 -18.33
CA GLU A 500 -4.39 2.24 -17.62
C GLU A 500 -5.83 2.07 -18.11
#